data_AF-A0A4P7C1L1-F1
#
_entry.id   AF-A0A4P7C1L1-F1
#
_cell.length_a   1.000
_cell.length_b   1.000
_cell.length_c   1.000
_cell.angle_alpha   90.00
_cell.angle_beta   90.00
_cell.angle_gamma   90.00
#
_symmetry.space_group_name_H-M   'P 1'
#
loop_
_entity.id
_entity.type
_entity.pdbx_description
1 polymer ?
#
loop_
_entity_poly.entity_id
_entity_poly.type
_entity_poly.pdbx_seq_one_letter_code
_entity_poly.pdbx_strand_id
1 'polypeptide(L)'
;MVRGKQKAKIPINRVEELASCGLTHEQIAAALGISESTLYKHKTLNPEIAEAIKRGQAKGLAHVANALFNKAVKGNVTAMIFYLKNRAPTLWKDKPDILPGESIPDPVKIEFVLKDASLPLHKD
;
A
#
# COMPACT_ATOMS: atom_id res chain seq x y z
N MET A 1 -36.32 -20.40 27.76
CA MET A 1 -35.02 -21.06 27.49
C MET A 1 -34.20 -20.14 26.57
N VAL A 2 -33.30 -19.33 27.13
CA VAL A 2 -32.48 -18.42 26.32
C VAL A 2 -31.40 -19.26 25.65
N ARG A 3 -31.52 -19.49 24.34
CA ARG A 3 -30.46 -20.16 23.56
C ARG A 3 -29.19 -19.32 23.68
N GLY A 4 -28.22 -19.77 24.47
CA GLY A 4 -26.89 -19.18 24.50
C GLY A 4 -26.30 -19.24 23.10
N LYS A 5 -26.05 -18.09 22.48
CA LYS A 5 -25.36 -18.04 21.17
C LYS A 5 -23.97 -18.64 21.36
N GLN A 6 -23.68 -19.73 20.66
CA GLN A 6 -22.32 -20.30 20.58
C GLN A 6 -21.37 -19.19 20.10
N LYS A 7 -20.23 -19.00 20.78
CA LYS A 7 -19.21 -18.02 20.35
C LYS A 7 -18.70 -18.41 18.96
N ALA A 8 -18.86 -17.53 17.98
CA ALA A 8 -18.40 -17.77 16.62
C ALA A 8 -16.86 -17.89 16.60
N LYS A 9 -16.33 -18.98 16.04
CA LYS A 9 -14.89 -19.14 15.84
C LYS A 9 -14.48 -18.35 14.60
N ILE A 10 -13.63 -17.33 14.79
CA ILE A 10 -13.15 -16.50 13.68
C ILE A 10 -11.95 -17.19 12.99
N PRO A 11 -12.03 -17.48 11.68
CA PRO A 11 -10.91 -18.04 10.93
C PRO A 11 -9.82 -16.99 10.66
N ILE A 12 -8.61 -17.23 11.20
CA ILE A 12 -7.48 -16.28 11.16
C ILE A 12 -6.98 -16.04 9.74
N ASN A 13 -6.82 -17.10 8.95
CA ASN A 13 -6.39 -17.00 7.55
C ASN A 13 -7.34 -16.11 6.74
N ARG A 14 -8.65 -16.26 6.96
CA ARG A 14 -9.65 -15.48 6.26
C ARG A 14 -9.61 -14.01 6.65
N VAL A 15 -9.36 -13.71 7.92
CA VAL A 15 -9.18 -12.32 8.40
C VAL A 15 -7.98 -11.66 7.71
N GLU A 16 -6.85 -12.38 7.63
CA GLU A 16 -5.65 -11.88 6.97
C GLU A 16 -5.86 -11.64 5.47
N GLU A 17 -6.51 -12.57 4.78
CA GLU A 17 -6.90 -12.43 3.36
C GLU A 17 -7.75 -11.18 3.14
N LEU A 18 -8.84 -11.01 3.90
CA LEU A 18 -9.74 -9.87 3.77
C LEU A 18 -9.01 -8.54 4.06
N ALA A 19 -8.17 -8.52 5.10
CA ALA A 19 -7.36 -7.35 5.42
C ALA A 19 -6.35 -7.02 4.30
N SER A 20 -5.81 -8.03 3.60
CA SER A 20 -4.91 -7.83 2.45
C SER A 20 -5.60 -7.23 1.23
N CYS A 21 -6.91 -7.37 1.11
CA CYS A 21 -7.71 -6.72 0.09
C CYS A 21 -8.05 -5.25 0.42
N GLY A 22 -7.55 -4.71 1.55
CA GLY A 22 -7.78 -3.32 1.94
C GLY A 22 -9.14 -3.06 2.60
N LEU A 23 -9.82 -4.10 3.07
CA LEU A 23 -11.13 -3.96 3.74
C LEU A 23 -10.99 -3.32 5.12
N THR A 24 -12.00 -2.54 5.51
CA THR A 24 -12.14 -1.99 6.87
C THR A 24 -12.56 -3.08 7.86
N HIS A 25 -12.42 -2.83 9.17
CA HIS A 25 -12.87 -3.77 10.20
C HIS A 25 -14.36 -4.10 10.08
N GLU A 26 -15.19 -3.11 9.76
CA GLU A 26 -16.63 -3.28 9.50
C GLU A 26 -16.87 -4.23 8.31
N GLN A 27 -16.18 -4.02 7.19
CA GLN A 27 -16.30 -4.87 6.00
C GLN A 27 -15.80 -6.29 6.26
N ILE A 28 -14.70 -6.44 7.01
CA ILE A 28 -14.19 -7.75 7.43
C ILE A 28 -15.23 -8.46 8.31
N ALA A 29 -15.82 -7.77 9.28
CA ALA A 29 -16.84 -8.34 10.15
C ALA A 29 -18.08 -8.78 9.36
N ALA A 30 -18.56 -7.93 8.44
CA ALA A 30 -19.67 -8.24 7.55
C ALA A 30 -19.38 -9.47 6.67
N ALA A 31 -18.18 -9.55 6.08
CA ALA A 31 -17.75 -10.70 5.27
C ALA A 31 -17.63 -12.01 6.07
N LEU A 32 -17.42 -11.92 7.38
CA LEU A 32 -17.38 -13.05 8.30
C LEU A 32 -18.74 -13.38 8.94
N GLY A 33 -19.79 -12.62 8.63
CA GLY A 33 -21.13 -12.82 9.19
C GLY A 33 -21.23 -12.50 10.69
N ILE A 34 -20.35 -11.63 11.21
CA ILE A 34 -20.33 -11.21 12.62
C ILE A 34 -20.52 -9.70 12.75
N SER A 35 -20.94 -9.23 13.93
CA SER A 35 -20.93 -7.79 14.20
C SER A 35 -19.50 -7.26 14.34
N GLU A 36 -19.28 -6.01 13.95
CA GLU A 36 -17.99 -5.34 14.15
C GLU A 36 -17.57 -5.34 15.62
N SER A 37 -18.53 -5.13 16.54
CA SER A 37 -18.31 -5.24 17.98
C SER A 37 -17.82 -6.62 18.44
N THR A 38 -18.22 -7.69 17.74
CA THR A 38 -17.72 -9.05 17.99
C THR A 38 -16.28 -9.17 17.50
N LEU A 39 -15.95 -8.63 16.33
CA LEU A 39 -14.58 -8.61 15.82
C LEU A 39 -13.62 -7.90 16.80
N TYR A 40 -14.00 -6.73 17.35
CA TYR A 40 -13.18 -6.04 18.36
C TYR A 40 -12.96 -6.86 19.62
N LYS A 41 -14.01 -7.51 20.15
CA LYS A 41 -13.87 -8.43 21.30
C LYS A 41 -12.93 -9.58 20.99
N HIS A 42 -12.98 -10.13 19.79
CA HIS A 42 -12.09 -11.22 19.40
C HIS A 42 -10.64 -10.75 19.21
N LYS A 43 -10.39 -9.52 18.78
CA LYS A 43 -9.05 -8.93 18.73
C LYS A 43 -8.42 -8.78 20.12
N THR A 44 -9.22 -8.45 21.13
CA THR A 44 -8.71 -8.33 22.52
C THR A 44 -8.53 -9.70 23.18
N LEU A 45 -9.42 -10.65 22.90
CA LEU A 45 -9.36 -12.00 23.46
C LEU A 45 -8.32 -12.90 22.77
N ASN A 46 -8.05 -12.68 21.48
CA ASN A 46 -7.06 -13.43 20.72
C ASN A 46 -6.15 -12.47 19.95
N PRO A 47 -4.93 -12.20 20.46
CA PRO A 47 -3.94 -11.34 19.81
C PRO A 47 -3.57 -11.78 18.39
N GLU A 48 -3.67 -13.08 18.08
CA GLU A 48 -3.33 -13.61 16.76
C GLU A 48 -4.23 -13.04 15.65
N ILE A 49 -5.50 -12.74 15.98
CA ILE A 49 -6.43 -12.09 15.04
C ILE A 49 -5.99 -10.65 14.77
N ALA A 50 -5.54 -9.92 15.80
CA ALA A 50 -5.04 -8.57 15.62
C ALA A 50 -3.77 -8.56 14.76
N GLU A 51 -2.85 -9.50 14.97
CA GLU A 51 -1.66 -9.67 14.15
C GLU A 51 -1.97 -10.07 12.72
N ALA A 52 -2.94 -10.96 12.50
CA ALA A 52 -3.42 -11.33 11.17
C ALA A 52 -3.95 -10.13 10.37
N ILE A 53 -4.71 -9.23 11.03
CA ILE A 53 -5.18 -7.99 10.40
C ILE A 53 -3.99 -7.10 9.99
N LYS A 54 -3.03 -6.90 10.90
CA LYS A 54 -1.84 -6.07 10.63
C LYS A 54 -1.01 -6.63 9.47
N ARG A 55 -0.77 -7.95 9.46
CA ARG A 55 -0.06 -8.64 8.36
C ARG A 55 -0.81 -8.48 7.05
N GLY A 56 -2.12 -8.68 7.05
CA GLY A 56 -2.97 -8.49 5.88
C GLY A 56 -2.85 -7.07 5.34
N GLN A 57 -3.06 -6.05 6.19
CA GLN A 57 -2.94 -4.64 5.80
C GLN A 57 -1.56 -4.31 5.21
N ALA A 58 -0.48 -4.82 5.82
CA ALA A 58 0.87 -4.64 5.29
C ALA A 58 1.05 -5.26 3.90
N LYS A 59 0.49 -6.47 3.66
CA LYS A 59 0.51 -7.12 2.34
C LYS A 59 -0.27 -6.31 1.29
N GLY A 60 -1.47 -5.85 1.65
CA GLY A 60 -2.30 -5.03 0.75
C GLY A 60 -1.61 -3.71 0.38
N LEU A 61 -1.02 -3.04 1.38
CA LEU A 61 -0.25 -1.82 1.16
C LEU A 61 0.96 -2.06 0.25
N ALA A 62 1.72 -3.14 0.49
CA ALA A 62 2.87 -3.49 -0.34
C ALA A 62 2.46 -3.74 -1.80
N HIS A 63 1.33 -4.42 -2.02
CA HIS A 63 0.82 -4.68 -3.36
C HIS A 63 0.49 -3.38 -4.10
N VAL A 64 -0.25 -2.46 -3.45
CA VAL A 64 -0.60 -1.16 -4.04
C VAL A 64 0.64 -0.30 -4.26
N ALA A 65 1.57 -0.27 -3.30
CA ALA A 65 2.82 0.47 -3.41
C ALA A 65 3.68 0.00 -4.59
N ASN A 66 3.80 -1.32 -4.79
CA ASN A 66 4.52 -1.89 -5.92
C ASN A 66 3.83 -1.59 -7.25
N ALA A 67 2.50 -1.67 -7.30
CA ALA A 67 1.73 -1.32 -8.51
C ALA A 67 1.91 0.17 -8.88
N LEU A 68 1.86 1.06 -7.90
CA LEU A 68 2.13 2.49 -8.07
C LEU A 68 3.55 2.73 -8.60
N PHE A 69 4.56 2.12 -7.97
CA PHE A 69 5.96 2.26 -8.39
C PHE A 69 6.16 1.77 -9.83
N ASN A 70 5.63 0.59 -10.17
CA ASN A 70 5.71 0.06 -11.53
C ASN A 70 5.03 0.95 -12.56
N LYS A 71 3.90 1.59 -12.22
CA LYS A 71 3.26 2.58 -13.09
C LYS A 71 4.13 3.83 -13.25
N ALA A 72 4.74 4.31 -12.18
CA ALA A 72 5.64 5.46 -12.22
C ALA A 72 6.86 5.18 -13.12
N VAL A 73 7.50 4.03 -12.96
CA VAL A 73 8.64 3.60 -13.78
C VAL A 73 8.26 3.45 -15.26
N LYS A 74 7.02 3.07 -15.56
CA LYS A 74 6.48 2.99 -16.92
C LYS A 74 6.05 4.34 -17.52
N GLY A 75 6.32 5.45 -16.84
CA GLY A 75 6.05 6.80 -17.37
C GLY A 75 4.65 7.33 -17.09
N ASN A 76 3.88 6.74 -16.18
CA ASN A 76 2.62 7.35 -15.76
C ASN A 76 2.90 8.62 -14.95
N VAL A 77 2.68 9.79 -15.57
CA VAL A 77 2.99 11.11 -14.99
C VAL A 77 2.37 11.31 -13.61
N THR A 78 1.10 10.95 -13.41
CA THR A 78 0.44 11.07 -12.11
C THR A 78 1.09 10.21 -11.04
N ALA A 79 1.44 8.96 -11.35
CA ALA A 79 2.14 8.06 -10.42
C ALA A 79 3.55 8.58 -10.10
N MET A 80 4.26 9.13 -11.09
CA MET A 80 5.57 9.76 -10.89
C MET A 80 5.48 10.97 -9.95
N ILE A 81 4.54 11.90 -10.21
CA ILE A 81 4.30 13.07 -9.35
C ILE A 81 3.98 12.61 -7.94
N PHE A 82 3.04 11.67 -7.78
CA PHE A 82 2.63 11.18 -6.47
C PHE A 82 3.80 10.50 -5.73
N TYR A 83 4.61 9.70 -6.42
CA TYR A 83 5.79 9.06 -5.84
C TYR A 83 6.83 10.08 -5.36
N LEU A 84 7.18 11.05 -6.21
CA LEU A 84 8.20 12.06 -5.92
C LEU A 84 7.78 13.02 -4.80
N LYS A 85 6.52 13.48 -4.79
CA LYS A 85 6.00 14.34 -3.70
C LYS A 85 6.05 13.64 -2.34
N ASN A 86 5.83 12.32 -2.29
CA ASN A 86 5.89 11.55 -1.05
C ASN A 86 7.32 11.15 -0.62
N ARG A 87 8.21 10.82 -1.58
CA ARG A 87 9.57 10.32 -1.28
C ARG A 87 10.64 11.40 -1.20
N ALA A 88 10.46 12.52 -1.89
CA ALA A 88 11.38 13.64 -1.91
C ALA A 88 10.62 14.98 -1.76
N PRO A 89 9.87 15.18 -0.67
CA PRO A 89 9.03 16.36 -0.49
C PRO A 89 9.83 17.67 -0.50
N THR A 90 11.07 17.67 -0.01
CA THR A 90 11.94 18.87 -0.02
C THR A 90 12.24 19.35 -1.44
N LEU A 91 12.43 18.43 -2.38
CA LEU A 91 12.78 18.72 -3.78
C LEU A 91 11.54 18.94 -4.67
N TRP A 92 10.41 18.32 -4.33
CA TRP A 92 9.20 18.26 -5.16
C TRP A 92 7.96 18.90 -4.51
N LYS A 93 8.14 19.70 -3.45
CA LYS A 93 7.09 20.56 -2.88
C LYS A 93 6.75 21.68 -3.87
N ASP A 94 5.48 22.07 -3.92
CA ASP A 94 5.02 23.17 -4.79
C ASP A 94 5.61 24.53 -4.36
N LYS A 95 5.99 24.69 -3.09
CA LYS A 95 6.68 25.86 -2.54
C LYS A 95 7.89 25.37 -1.73
N PRO A 96 9.14 25.60 -2.19
CA PRO A 96 10.33 25.28 -1.42
C PRO A 96 10.44 26.20 -0.21
N ASP A 97 10.75 25.63 0.95
CA ASP A 97 11.05 26.38 2.18
C ASP A 97 12.50 26.89 2.07
N ILE A 98 12.72 27.99 1.36
CA ILE A 98 14.05 28.58 1.18
C ILE A 98 14.39 29.38 2.45
N LEU A 99 15.34 28.90 3.25
CA LEU A 99 15.91 29.68 4.34
C LEU A 99 16.78 30.82 3.75
N PRO A 100 16.84 32.00 4.39
CA PRO A 100 17.68 33.09 3.91
C PRO A 100 19.15 32.64 3.79
N GLY A 101 19.66 32.55 2.57
CA GLY A 101 21.05 32.17 2.28
C GLY A 101 21.26 30.74 1.77
N GLU A 102 20.23 29.89 1.71
CA GLU A 102 20.33 28.58 1.04
C GLU A 102 19.88 28.66 -0.42
N SER A 103 20.69 28.12 -1.33
CA SER A 103 20.31 27.95 -2.73
C SER A 103 19.56 26.64 -2.93
N ILE A 104 18.65 26.61 -3.91
CA ILE A 104 17.96 25.39 -4.33
C ILE A 104 19.02 24.34 -4.68
N PRO A 105 18.97 23.11 -4.12
CA PRO A 105 19.93 22.07 -4.47
C PRO A 105 19.82 21.73 -5.96
N ASP A 106 20.97 21.46 -6.59
CA ASP A 106 21.02 21.15 -8.02
C ASP A 106 20.12 19.96 -8.36
N PRO A 107 19.35 20.02 -9.47
CA PRO A 107 18.57 18.89 -9.95
C PRO A 107 19.44 17.64 -10.11
N VAL A 108 18.90 16.48 -9.72
CA VAL A 108 19.58 15.20 -9.91
C VAL A 108 19.83 14.98 -11.40
N LYS A 109 21.11 14.97 -11.80
CA LYS A 109 21.52 14.62 -13.16
C LYS A 109 21.27 13.12 -13.38
N ILE A 110 20.40 12.79 -14.32
CA ILE A 110 20.17 11.39 -14.74
C ILE A 110 20.95 11.17 -16.04
N GLU A 111 21.99 10.36 -15.99
CA GLU A 111 22.73 9.92 -17.19
C GLU A 111 22.00 8.72 -17.81
N PHE A 112 21.47 8.89 -19.02
CA PHE A 112 20.92 7.79 -19.80
C PHE A 112 22.06 7.08 -20.53
N VAL A 113 22.44 5.89 -20.06
CA VAL A 113 23.31 4.99 -20.83
C VAL A 113 22.45 4.33 -21.92
N LEU A 114 22.45 4.92 -23.11
CA LEU A 114 21.85 4.31 -24.30
C LEU A 114 22.66 3.05 -24.66
N LYS A 115 22.12 1.86 -24.37
CA LYS A 115 22.59 0.63 -25.00
C LYS A 115 22.00 0.62 -26.41
N ASP A 116 22.92 0.63 -27.38
CA ASP A 116 22.69 0.65 -28.82
C ASP A 116 21.44 -0.16 -29.23
N ALA A 117 20.42 0.52 -29.77
CA ALA A 117 19.17 -0.06 -30.22
C ALA A 117 19.28 -0.67 -31.63
N SER A 118 20.48 -1.13 -32.00
CA SER A 118 20.77 -1.76 -33.29
C SER A 118 20.27 -3.22 -33.29
N LEU A 119 18.94 -3.40 -33.36
CA LEU A 119 18.37 -4.64 -33.88
C LEU A 119 18.76 -4.76 -35.37
N PRO A 120 19.32 -5.89 -35.84
CA PRO A 120 19.57 -6.06 -37.25
C PRO A 120 18.24 -6.02 -38.00
N LEU A 121 18.13 -5.12 -38.97
CA LEU A 121 17.03 -5.12 -39.94
C LEU A 121 16.89 -6.54 -40.50
N HIS A 122 15.72 -7.14 -40.30
CA HIS A 122 15.35 -8.36 -41.00
C HIS A 122 15.42 -8.02 -42.50
N LYS A 123 16.41 -8.57 -43.20
CA LYS A 123 16.38 -8.59 -44.66
C LYS A 123 15.36 -9.65 -45.07
N ASP A 124 14.52 -9.27 -46.04
CA ASP A 124 13.50 -10.11 -46.68
C ASP A 124 14.07 -11.44 -47.22
#